data_AF-A0A2V9QJZ0-F1
#
_entry.id   AF-A0A2V9QJZ0-F1
#
_cell.length_a   1.000
_cell.length_b   1.000
_cell.length_c   1.000
_cell.angle_alpha   90.00
_cell.angle_beta   90.00
_cell.angle_gamma   90.00
#
_symmetry.space_group_name_H-M   'P 1'
#
loop_
_entity.id
_entity.type
_entity.pdbx_description
1 polymer ?
#
loop_
_entity_poly.entity_id
_entity_poly.type
_entity_poly.pdbx_seq_one_letter_code
_entity_poly.pdbx_strand_id
1 'polypeptide(L)'
;MKLNIRSIAFPAISTGISNSLDLAVKLNIRSIAFPAISTGIYGFPKERAAQIALNEVRKHKGDVDSVLFVCFDAETASIYRERLRLD
;
A
#
# COMPACT_ATOMS: atom_id res chain seq x y z
N MET A 1 -3.69 -13.99 -24.02
CA MET A 1 -2.89 -14.23 -22.80
C MET A 1 -3.68 -13.67 -21.60
N LYS A 2 -4.33 -14.52 -20.80
CA LYS A 2 -5.00 -14.05 -19.58
C LYS A 2 -3.92 -13.87 -18.51
N LEU A 3 -3.46 -12.64 -18.29
CA LEU A 3 -2.60 -12.33 -17.16
C LEU A 3 -3.34 -12.74 -15.88
N ASN A 4 -2.76 -13.68 -15.13
CA ASN A 4 -3.30 -14.07 -13.85
C ASN A 4 -3.06 -12.92 -12.86
N ILE A 5 -4.06 -12.05 -12.72
CA ILE A 5 -4.01 -10.86 -11.84
C ILE A 5 -3.55 -11.23 -10.43
N ARG A 6 -3.86 -12.44 -9.94
CA ARG A 6 -3.45 -12.90 -8.60
C ARG A 6 -1.94 -13.13 -8.47
N SER A 7 -1.23 -13.52 -9.54
CA SER A 7 0.22 -13.75 -9.50
C SER A 7 1.04 -12.47 -9.71
N ILE A 8 0.49 -11.47 -10.40
CA ILE A 8 1.16 -10.18 -10.63
C ILE A 8 0.85 -9.12 -9.56
N ALA A 9 -0.25 -9.27 -8.82
CA ALA A 9 -0.67 -8.28 -7.84
C ALA A 9 0.31 -8.13 -6.67
N PHE A 10 1.01 -9.20 -6.28
CA PHE A 10 2.03 -9.13 -5.23
C PHE A 10 3.17 -8.15 -5.58
N PRO A 11 3.92 -8.35 -6.68
CA PRO A 11 4.98 -7.40 -7.07
C PRO A 11 4.41 -6.02 -7.41
N ALA A 12 3.23 -5.93 -8.01
CA ALA A 12 2.65 -4.64 -8.41
C ALA A 12 2.29 -3.71 -7.23
N ILE A 13 1.82 -4.26 -6.10
CA ILE A 13 1.54 -3.44 -4.90
C ILE A 13 2.86 -2.88 -4.34
N SER A 14 3.89 -3.72 -4.18
CA SER A 14 5.18 -3.31 -3.62
C SER A 14 5.87 -2.28 -4.54
N THR A 15 5.99 -2.55 -5.84
CA THR A 15 6.64 -1.60 -6.76
C THR A 15 5.85 -0.30 -6.91
N GLY A 16 4.52 -0.37 -6.92
CA GLY A 16 3.66 0.82 -6.97
C GLY A 16 3.87 1.75 -5.78
N ILE A 17 3.94 1.20 -4.56
CA ILE A 17 4.18 1.98 -3.34
C ILE A 17 5.61 2.54 -3.34
N SER A 18 6.64 1.72 -3.58
CA SER A 18 8.04 2.15 -3.56
C SER A 18 8.32 3.24 -4.60
N ASN A 19 7.90 3.05 -5.86
CA ASN A 19 8.09 4.07 -6.91
C ASN A 19 7.39 5.40 -6.58
N SER A 20 6.23 5.33 -5.94
CA SER A 20 5.49 6.54 -5.53
C SER A 20 6.21 7.28 -4.42
N LEU A 21 6.82 6.56 -3.47
CA LEU A 21 7.61 7.13 -2.38
C LEU A 21 8.92 7.73 -2.90
N ASP A 22 9.63 7.02 -3.77
CA ASP A 22 10.83 7.53 -4.45
C ASP A 22 10.54 8.84 -5.20
N LEU A 23 9.39 8.91 -5.86
CA LEU A 23 8.97 10.11 -6.57
C LEU A 23 8.60 11.23 -5.59
N ALA A 24 7.94 10.91 -4.47
CA ALA A 24 7.63 11.89 -3.43
C ALA A 24 8.90 12.55 -2.88
N VAL A 25 9.95 11.76 -2.59
CA VAL A 25 11.26 12.28 -2.15
C VAL A 25 11.87 13.22 -3.19
N LYS A 26 11.92 12.78 -4.46
CA LYS A 26 12.47 13.59 -5.57
C LYS A 26 11.73 14.91 -5.76
N LEU A 27 10.44 14.95 -5.47
CA LEU A 27 9.59 16.12 -5.60
C LEU A 27 9.45 16.94 -4.30
N ASN A 28 10.18 16.59 -3.24
CA ASN A 28 10.07 17.19 -1.90
C ASN A 28 8.63 17.17 -1.34
N ILE A 29 7.86 16.13 -1.68
CA ILE A 29 6.53 15.89 -1.13
C ILE A 29 6.68 15.25 0.24
N ARG A 30 6.11 15.88 1.27
CA ARG A 30 6.23 15.43 2.67
C ARG A 30 5.08 14.55 3.14
N SER A 31 4.00 14.45 2.38
CA SER A 31 2.81 13.67 2.74
C SER A 31 2.20 13.01 1.52
N ILE A 32 1.87 11.72 1.63
CA ILE A 32 1.28 10.94 0.53
C ILE A 32 0.13 10.05 1.04
N ALA A 33 -0.88 9.85 0.20
CA ALA A 33 -2.02 8.99 0.51
C ALA A 33 -2.12 7.84 -0.50
N PHE A 34 -2.34 6.62 -0.01
CA PHE A 34 -2.52 5.43 -0.83
C PHE A 34 -3.91 4.80 -0.61
N PRO A 35 -4.62 4.40 -1.67
CA PRO A 35 -5.81 3.57 -1.53
C PRO A 35 -5.41 2.12 -1.18
N ALA A 36 -6.39 1.27 -0.89
CA ALA A 36 -6.17 -0.18 -0.76
C ALA A 36 -5.96 -0.84 -2.15
N ILE A 37 -4.75 -0.67 -2.71
CA ILE A 37 -4.38 -1.08 -4.07
C ILE A 37 -4.67 -2.57 -4.31
N SER A 38 -5.26 -2.88 -5.47
CA SER A 38 -5.59 -4.24 -5.94
C SER A 38 -6.69 -4.99 -5.17
N THR A 39 -7.33 -4.39 -4.16
CA THR A 39 -8.36 -5.06 -3.33
C THR A 39 -9.80 -4.93 -3.85
N GLY A 40 -10.04 -4.03 -4.81
CA GLY A 40 -11.36 -3.83 -5.44
C GLY A 40 -11.66 -4.86 -6.52
N ILE A 41 -11.94 -4.41 -7.75
CA ILE A 41 -12.28 -5.30 -8.89
C ILE A 41 -11.20 -6.36 -9.20
N TYR A 42 -9.96 -6.13 -8.77
CA TYR A 42 -8.84 -7.06 -8.95
C TYR A 42 -8.81 -8.18 -7.90
N GLY A 43 -9.58 -8.07 -6.82
CA GLY A 43 -9.86 -9.15 -5.87
C GLY A 43 -8.62 -9.72 -5.16
N PHE A 44 -7.55 -8.93 -5.01
CA PHE A 44 -6.41 -9.35 -4.21
C PHE A 44 -6.78 -9.34 -2.71
N PRO A 45 -6.34 -10.33 -1.91
CA PRO A 45 -6.72 -10.39 -0.50
C PRO A 45 -6.32 -9.13 0.26
N LYS A 46 -7.29 -8.51 0.97
CA LYS A 46 -7.12 -7.24 1.68
C LYS A 46 -6.00 -7.32 2.70
N GLU A 47 -5.92 -8.42 3.44
CA GLU A 47 -4.92 -8.69 4.47
C GLU A 47 -3.51 -8.71 3.88
N ARG A 48 -3.34 -9.43 2.76
CA ARG A 48 -2.05 -9.52 2.08
C ARG A 48 -1.66 -8.18 1.46
N ALA A 49 -2.60 -7.47 0.85
CA ALA A 49 -2.35 -6.13 0.30
C ALA A 49 -1.86 -5.17 1.38
N ALA A 50 -2.58 -5.09 2.50
CA ALA A 50 -2.22 -4.23 3.62
C ALA A 50 -0.83 -4.56 4.17
N GLN A 51 -0.50 -5.86 4.32
CA GLN A 51 0.83 -6.27 4.76
C GLN A 51 1.95 -5.80 3.82
N ILE A 52 1.77 -6.00 2.51
CA ILE A 52 2.76 -5.60 1.50
C ILE A 52 2.94 -4.09 1.51
N ALA A 53 1.84 -3.35 1.50
CA ALA A 53 1.87 -1.89 1.46
C ALA A 53 2.54 -1.30 2.71
N LEU A 54 2.20 -1.79 3.90
CA LEU A 54 2.82 -1.35 5.15
C LEU A 54 4.31 -1.69 5.20
N ASN A 55 4.70 -2.91 4.79
CA ASN A 55 6.11 -3.29 4.73
C ASN A 55 6.90 -2.37 3.80
N GLU A 56 6.33 -1.97 2.67
CA GLU A 56 7.00 -1.08 1.72
C GLU A 56 7.15 0.34 2.25
N VAL A 57 6.10 0.89 2.87
CA VAL A 57 6.17 2.20 3.54
C VAL A 57 7.23 2.20 4.65
N ARG A 58 7.33 1.12 5.42
CA ARG A 58 8.33 1.01 6.50
C ARG A 58 9.78 1.04 5.98
N LYS A 59 10.04 0.56 4.76
CA LYS A 59 11.39 0.65 4.15
C LYS A 59 11.79 2.09 3.80
N HIS A 60 10.81 2.98 3.62
CA HIS A 60 10.99 4.41 3.31
C HIS A 60 10.77 5.29 4.55
N LYS A 61 11.00 4.74 5.76
CA LYS A 61 10.75 5.46 7.00
C LYS A 61 11.73 6.62 7.13
N GLY A 62 11.20 7.83 7.25
CA GLY A 62 11.98 9.08 7.36
C GLY A 62 12.10 9.85 6.05
N ASP A 63 11.67 9.26 4.92
CA ASP A 63 11.69 9.90 3.61
C ASP A 63 10.55 10.91 3.41
N VAL A 64 9.42 10.67 4.10
CA VAL A 64 8.25 11.54 4.14
C VAL A 64 7.75 11.70 5.57
N ASP A 65 7.12 12.83 5.89
CA ASP A 65 6.59 13.14 7.23
C ASP A 65 5.38 12.24 7.57
N SER A 66 4.55 11.90 6.56
CA SER A 66 3.33 11.12 6.80
C SER A 66 2.85 10.32 5.59
N VAL A 67 2.28 9.15 5.87
CA VAL A 67 1.57 8.31 4.89
C VAL A 67 0.17 7.99 5.40
N LEU A 68 -0.84 8.24 4.58
CA LEU A 68 -2.25 7.94 4.87
C LEU A 68 -2.75 6.77 4.02
N PHE A 69 -3.31 5.74 4.64
CA PHE A 69 -4.04 4.69 3.93
C PHE A 69 -5.53 4.99 3.87
N VAL A 70 -6.02 5.31 2.67
CA VAL A 70 -7.43 5.64 2.41
C VAL A 70 -8.21 4.36 2.18
N CYS A 71 -8.91 3.93 3.22
CA CYS A 71 -9.76 2.73 3.20
C CYS A 71 -11.20 3.13 2.86
N PHE A 72 -11.76 2.55 1.80
CA PHE A 72 -13.13 2.86 1.37
C PHE A 72 -14.20 2.29 2.31
N ASP A 73 -13.95 1.11 2.90
CA ASP A 73 -14.88 0.42 3.79
C ASP A 73 -14.29 0.16 5.18
N ALA A 74 -15.18 -0.13 6.14
CA ALA A 74 -14.83 -0.36 7.54
C ALA A 74 -13.98 -1.62 7.74
N GLU A 75 -14.20 -2.65 6.93
CA GLU A 75 -13.43 -3.90 6.95
C GLU A 75 -11.95 -3.62 6.63
N THR A 76 -11.69 -2.94 5.52
CA THR A 76 -10.33 -2.58 5.09
C THR A 76 -9.67 -1.66 6.12
N ALA A 77 -10.42 -0.69 6.66
CA ALA A 77 -9.92 0.17 7.73
C ALA A 77 -9.52 -0.64 8.99
N SER A 78 -10.32 -1.64 9.37
CA SER A 78 -10.01 -2.54 10.49
C SER A 78 -8.73 -3.32 10.25
N ILE A 79 -8.56 -3.90 9.05
CA ILE A 79 -7.38 -4.65 8.63
C ILE A 79 -6.10 -3.82 8.74
N TYR A 80 -6.13 -2.55 8.29
CA TYR A 80 -4.99 -1.65 8.43
C TYR A 80 -4.73 -1.25 9.88
N ARG A 81 -5.77 -0.94 10.66
CA ARG A 81 -5.63 -0.58 12.09
C ARG A 81 -5.05 -1.71 12.91
N GLU A 82 -5.49 -2.95 12.69
CA GLU A 82 -4.96 -4.12 13.38
C GLU A 82 -3.46 -4.29 13.08
N ARG A 83 -3.07 -4.21 11.81
CA ARG A 83 -1.66 -4.34 11.42
C ARG A 83 -0.76 -3.23 11.96
N LEU A 84 -1.25 -2.00 12.03
CA LEU A 84 -0.50 -0.88 12.61
C LEU A 84 -0.32 -1.01 14.13
N ARG A 85 -1.18 -1.75 14.83
CA ARG A 85 -1.04 -2.01 16.27
C ARG A 85 -0.07 -3.14 16.60
N LEU A 86 0.27 -3.97 15.62
CA LEU A 86 1.21 -5.09 15.77
C LEU A 86 2.67 -4.66 15.58
N ASP A 87 2.92 -3.38 15.31
CA ASP A 87 4.25 -2.76 15.24
C ASP A 87 4.57 -1.99 16.53
#